data_AF-G9NEW5-F1
#
_entry.id   AF-G9NEW5-F1
#
_cell.length_a   1.000
_cell.length_b   1.000
_cell.length_c   1.000
_cell.angle_alpha   90.00
_cell.angle_beta   90.00
_cell.angle_gamma   90.00
#
_symmetry.space_group_name_H-M   'P 1'
#
loop_
_entity.id
_entity.type
_entity.pdbx_description
1 polymer ?
#
loop_
_entity_poly.entity_id
_entity_poly.type
_entity_poly.pdbx_seq_one_letter_code
_entity_poly.pdbx_strand_id
1 'polypeptide(L)' 'SVAWIGGQNPCGTGLTLIAENGANPCGAKFPLENGFSYYLENCGGSPLQLFNSDGSFNSNCNPSHATFNCAAVQTYTCG' A
#
# COMPACT_ATOMS: atom_id res chain seq x y z
N SER A 1 2.22 -2.89 -8.35
CA SER A 1 1.44 -2.32 -7.23
C SER A 1 2.09 -1.04 -6.73
N VAL A 2 1.28 -0.07 -6.33
CA VAL A 2 1.74 1.21 -5.74
C VAL A 2 1.00 1.47 -4.42
N ALA A 3 1.59 2.31 -3.56
CA ALA A 3 1.01 2.77 -2.31
C ALA A 3 1.10 4.30 -2.20
N TRP A 4 0.17 4.91 -1.49
CA TRP A 4 0.10 6.35 -1.22
C TRP A 4 -0.65 6.61 0.09
N ILE A 5 -0.55 7.82 0.62
CA ILE A 5 -1.23 8.23 1.85
C ILE A 5 -2.64 8.74 1.51
N GLY A 6 -3.63 8.36 2.33
CA GLY A 6 -5.01 8.85 2.18
C GLY A 6 -5.06 10.39 2.13
N GLY A 7 -5.82 10.93 1.17
CA GLY A 7 -5.90 12.36 0.90
C GLY A 7 -4.94 12.86 -0.19
N GLN A 8 -3.92 12.08 -0.57
CA GLN A 8 -3.10 12.38 -1.75
C GLN A 8 -3.85 12.08 -3.05
N ASN A 9 -3.42 12.72 -4.14
CA ASN A 9 -3.96 12.47 -5.48
C ASN A 9 -3.41 11.15 -6.03
N PRO A 10 -4.25 10.11 -6.21
CA PRO A 10 -3.81 8.81 -6.73
C PRO A 10 -3.44 8.84 -8.22
N CYS A 11 -3.64 9.97 -8.89
CA CYS A 11 -3.27 10.24 -10.27
C CYS A 11 -2.10 11.20 -10.41
N GLY A 12 -1.47 11.59 -9.29
CA GLY A 12 -0.39 12.56 -9.26
C GLY A 12 0.99 11.94 -9.02
N THR A 13 1.96 12.82 -8.78
CA THR A 13 3.27 12.48 -8.23
C THR A 13 3.12 12.28 -6.71
N GLY A 14 3.72 11.24 -6.14
CA GLY A 14 3.54 10.85 -4.73
C GLY A 14 3.11 9.38 -4.54
N LEU A 15 2.90 8.66 -5.65
CA LEU A 15 2.74 7.21 -5.63
C LEU A 15 4.10 6.54 -5.42
N THR A 16 4.16 5.62 -4.47
CA THR A 16 5.35 4.78 -4.24
C THR A 16 5.15 3.42 -4.88
N LEU A 17 6.05 3.00 -5.76
CA LEU A 17 6.08 1.65 -6.29
C LEU A 17 6.45 0.67 -5.17
N ILE A 18 5.59 -0.31 -4.90
CA ILE A 18 5.84 -1.34 -3.88
C ILE A 18 6.21 -2.70 -4.49
N ALA A 19 5.77 -2.95 -5.72
CA ALA A 19 6.11 -4.14 -6.49
C ALA A 19 5.83 -3.90 -7.96
N GLU A 20 6.57 -4.54 -8.85
CA GLU A 20 6.25 -4.54 -10.27
C GLU A 20 4.95 -5.30 -10.55
N ASN A 21 4.45 -5.21 -11.79
CA ASN A 21 3.22 -5.89 -12.17
C ASN A 21 3.41 -7.42 -12.07
N GLY A 22 2.52 -8.10 -11.35
CA GLY A 22 2.58 -9.55 -11.09
C GLY A 22 3.54 -9.98 -9.99
N ALA A 23 4.37 -9.08 -9.44
CA ALA A 23 5.26 -9.41 -8.34
C ALA A 23 4.54 -9.39 -6.98
N ASN A 24 4.95 -10.27 -6.06
CA ASN A 24 4.44 -10.30 -4.70
C ASN A 24 5.01 -9.10 -3.90
N PRO A 25 4.17 -8.19 -3.37
CA PRO A 25 4.66 -7.03 -2.61
C PRO A 25 5.00 -7.33 -1.15
N CYS A 26 4.76 -8.55 -0.65
CA CYS A 26 5.01 -8.89 0.75
C CYS A 26 6.49 -8.89 1.12
N GLY A 27 6.80 -8.42 2.32
CA GLY A 27 8.16 -8.30 2.86
C GLY A 27 9.02 -7.21 2.21
N ALA A 28 8.60 -6.66 1.06
CA ALA A 28 9.26 -5.53 0.44
C ALA A 28 9.01 -4.26 1.26
N LYS A 29 10.10 -3.60 1.70
CA LYS A 29 10.03 -2.33 2.40
C LYS A 29 9.86 -1.20 1.40
N PHE A 30 8.92 -0.30 1.66
CA PHE A 30 8.68 0.89 0.85
C PHE A 30 8.50 2.13 1.74
N PRO A 31 9.13 3.27 1.38
CA PRO A 31 8.94 4.54 2.08
C PRO A 31 7.62 5.20 1.67
N LEU A 32 7.02 5.99 2.54
CA LEU A 32 5.95 6.92 2.18
C LEU A 32 6.33 8.35 2.60
N GLU A 33 5.64 9.35 2.02
CA GLU A 33 5.96 10.77 2.23
C GLU A 33 5.76 11.26 3.68
N ASN A 34 5.13 10.47 4.56
CA ASN A 34 5.04 10.77 5.99
C ASN A 34 6.36 10.53 6.76
N GLY A 35 7.44 10.19 6.06
CA GLY A 35 8.77 9.99 6.65
C GLY A 35 9.00 8.60 7.24
N PHE A 36 8.01 7.71 7.15
CA PHE A 36 8.10 6.34 7.62
C PHE A 36 8.21 5.36 6.46
N SER A 37 8.74 4.17 6.76
CA SER A 37 8.76 3.05 5.83
C SER A 37 7.92 1.90 6.38
N TYR A 38 7.31 1.16 5.47
CA TYR A 38 6.37 0.09 5.77
C TYR A 38 6.70 -1.15 4.95
N TYR A 39 6.10 -2.27 5.32
CA TYR A 39 6.04 -3.46 4.47
C TYR A 39 4.71 -4.18 4.67
N LEU A 40 4.33 -4.99 3.69
CA LEU A 40 3.12 -5.79 3.74
C LEU A 40 3.43 -7.22 4.21
N GLU A 41 2.52 -7.79 4.99
CA GLU A 41 2.45 -9.23 5.27
C GLU A 41 1.07 -9.79 4.92
N ASN A 42 0.98 -11.12 4.87
CA ASN A 42 -0.25 -11.84 4.55
C ASN A 42 -0.83 -11.48 3.17
N CYS A 43 0.01 -11.21 2.17
CA CYS A 43 -0.40 -10.92 0.79
C CYS A 43 -1.03 -12.17 0.17
N GLY A 44 -2.35 -12.15 0.00
CA GLY A 44 -3.16 -13.30 -0.42
C GLY A 44 -4.01 -13.90 0.68
N GLY A 45 -3.76 -13.52 1.94
CA GLY A 45 -4.67 -13.75 3.06
C GLY A 45 -5.64 -12.58 3.27
N SER A 46 -6.60 -12.80 4.17
CA SER A 46 -7.52 -11.76 4.64
C SER A 46 -7.50 -11.71 6.18
N PRO A 47 -7.11 -10.59 6.80
CA PRO A 47 -6.76 -9.31 6.19
C PRO A 47 -5.31 -9.27 5.68
N LEU A 48 -5.06 -8.47 4.63
CA LEU A 48 -3.71 -8.00 4.30
C LEU A 48 -3.21 -7.14 5.49
N GLN A 49 -1.94 -7.24 5.86
CA GLN A 49 -1.41 -6.54 7.04
C GLN A 49 -0.32 -5.57 6.65
N LEU A 50 -0.31 -4.40 7.30
CA LEU A 50 0.72 -3.38 7.17
C LEU A 50 1.55 -3.34 8.45
N PHE A 51 2.86 -3.37 8.28
CA PHE A 51 3.84 -3.26 9.36
C PHE A 51 4.74 -2.06 9.15
N ASN A 52 5.18 -1.45 10.24
CA ASN A 52 6.25 -0.45 10.20
C ASN A 52 7.59 -1.15 9.93
N SER A 53 8.56 -0.44 9.35
CA SER A 53 9.85 -1.03 8.97
C SER A 53 10.68 -1.62 10.12
N ASP A 54 10.35 -1.29 11.37
CA ASP A 54 10.94 -1.82 12.60
C ASP A 54 10.33 -3.16 13.05
N GLY A 55 9.32 -3.66 12.32
CA GLY A 55 8.64 -4.92 12.61
C GLY A 55 7.40 -4.78 13.51
N SER A 56 7.09 -3.57 13.98
CA SER A 56 5.85 -3.34 14.74
C SER A 56 4.63 -3.37 13.81
N PHE A 57 3.55 -3.98 14.28
CA PHE A 57 2.26 -3.96 13.58
C PHE A 57 1.75 -2.52 13.46
N ASN A 58 1.28 -2.12 12.28
CA ASN A 58 0.68 -0.82 12.04
C ASN A 58 -0.84 -0.93 11.96
N SER A 59 -1.36 -1.65 10.96
CA SER A 59 -2.80 -1.74 10.69
C SER A 59 -3.17 -2.95 9.85
N ASN A 60 -4.45 -3.31 9.89
CA ASN A 60 -5.02 -4.24 8.92
C ASN A 60 -5.50 -3.44 7.71
N CYS A 61 -5.26 -3.99 6.52
CA CYS A 61 -5.74 -3.46 5.26
C CYS A 61 -7.02 -4.19 4.86
N ASN A 62 -8.10 -3.42 4.72
CA ASN A 62 -9.39 -3.93 4.30
C ASN A 62 -9.54 -3.77 2.78
N PRO A 63 -10.22 -4.70 2.10
CA PRO A 63 -10.57 -4.53 0.69
C PRO A 63 -11.31 -3.21 0.48
N SER A 64 -10.86 -2.44 -0.50
CA SER A 64 -11.48 -1.19 -0.94
C SER A 64 -11.52 -1.23 -2.45
N HIS A 65 -12.57 -0.69 -3.07
CA HIS A 65 -12.72 -0.73 -4.52
C HIS A 65 -13.07 0.68 -5.00
N ALA A 66 -12.05 1.43 -5.43
CA ALA A 66 -12.24 2.73 -6.05
C ALA A 66 -11.42 2.81 -7.35
N THR A 67 -12.06 3.30 -8.42
CA THR A 67 -11.39 3.56 -9.69
C THR A 67 -11.27 5.07 -9.86
N PHE A 68 -10.08 5.53 -10.21
CA PHE A 68 -9.80 6.95 -10.44
C PHE A 68 -9.73 7.27 -11.93
N ASN A 69 -9.87 8.54 -12.28
CA ASN A 69 -9.90 9.03 -13.67
C ASN A 69 -8.61 8.75 -14.47
N CYS A 70 -7.50 8.44 -13.81
CA CYS A 70 -6.24 8.02 -14.42
C CYS A 70 -6.09 6.50 -14.59
N ALA A 71 -7.18 5.74 -14.49
CA ALA A 71 -7.18 4.27 -14.51
C ALA A 71 -6.43 3.59 -13.34
N ALA A 72 -6.02 4.34 -12.32
CA ALA A 72 -5.59 3.76 -11.05
C ALA A 72 -6.79 3.10 -10.35
N VAL A 73 -6.55 1.92 -9.78
CA VAL A 73 -7.54 1.17 -9.00
C VAL A 73 -7.00 0.97 -7.58
N GLN A 74 -7.71 1.52 -6.60
CA GLN A 74 -7.50 1.17 -5.20
C GLN A 74 -8.18 -0.15 -4.92
N THR A 75 -7.41 -1.09 -4.35
CA THR A 75 -7.84 -2.44 -3.98
C THR A 75 -7.87 -2.66 -2.46
N TYR A 76 -7.13 -1.85 -1.71
CA TYR A 76 -7.06 -1.93 -0.26
C TYR A 76 -6.94 -0.54 0.36
N THR A 77 -7.44 -0.39 1.58
CA THR A 77 -7.21 0.75 2.47
C THR A 77 -6.80 0.23 3.84
N CYS A 78 -5.70 0.75 4.39
CA CYS A 78 -5.18 0.39 5.71
C CYS A 78 -5.43 1.55 6.68
N GLY A 79 -6.00 1.26 7.85
CA GLY A 79 -6.37 2.27 8.84
C GLY A 79 -7.00 1.66 10.09
#